data_AF-A0A661W0Q6-F1
#
_entry.id   AF-A0A661W0Q6-F1
#
_cell.length_a   1.000
_cell.length_b   1.000
_cell.length_c   1.000
_cell.angle_alpha   90.00
_cell.angle_beta   90.00
_cell.angle_gamma   90.00
#
_symmetry.space_group_name_H-M   'P 1'
#
loop_
_entity.id
_entity.type
_entity.pdbx_description
1 polymer ?
#
loop_
_entity_poly.entity_id
_entity_poly.type
_entity_poly.pdbx_seq_one_letter_code
_entity_poly.pdbx_strand_id
1 'polypeptide(L)' 'MLLKKVWDVDALKCPKCGGQMKVVSFIEQPSVIRRILKHLDLWEDPRPPPIPLEMVCEPDADYIPWQDDVPEIEVG' A
#
# COMPACT_ATOMS: atom_id res chain seq x y z
N MET A 1 -4.66 -12.82 -9.37
CA MET A 1 -5.23 -11.78 -8.48
C MET A 1 -4.39 -11.70 -7.21
N LEU A 2 -3.51 -10.70 -7.07
CA LEU A 2 -2.63 -10.53 -5.90
C LEU A 2 -2.57 -9.06 -5.45
N LEU A 3 -3.70 -8.53 -4.99
CA LEU A 3 -3.72 -7.25 -4.28
C LEU A 3 -4.06 -7.49 -2.81
N LYS A 4 -3.10 -7.99 -2.02
CA LYS A 4 -3.18 -7.87 -0.55
C LYS A 4 -2.75 -6.47 -0.17
N LYS A 5 -3.65 -5.53 -0.39
CA LYS A 5 -3.47 -4.12 -0.04
C LYS A 5 -3.86 -4.03 1.44
N VAL A 6 -2.91 -3.62 2.28
CA VAL A 6 -3.09 -3.49 3.73
C VAL A 6 -4.21 -2.47 3.97
N TRP A 7 -5.43 -2.95 4.22
CA TRP A 7 -6.60 -2.09 4.44
C TRP A 7 -7.20 -2.24 5.85
N ASP A 8 -6.71 -3.15 6.68
CA ASP A 8 -7.38 -3.54 7.93
C ASP A 8 -6.53 -3.35 9.20
N VAL A 9 -5.44 -2.58 9.11
CA VAL A 9 -4.58 -2.29 10.27
C VAL A 9 -4.66 -0.80 10.60
N ASP A 10 -5.37 -0.48 11.68
CA ASP A 10 -5.35 0.87 12.26
C ASP A 10 -3.96 1.14 12.86
N ALA A 11 -3.16 1.93 12.16
CA ALA A 11 -1.81 2.30 12.56
C ALA A 11 -1.76 3.08 13.89
N LEU A 12 -2.88 3.66 14.34
CA LEU A 12 -2.97 4.41 15.58
C LEU A 12 -3.59 3.59 16.72
N LYS A 13 -3.89 2.30 16.52
CA LYS A 13 -4.30 1.42 17.63
C LYS A 13 -3.07 0.77 18.25
N CYS A 14 -2.88 0.94 19.56
CA CYS A 14 -1.77 0.32 20.28
C CYS A 14 -1.90 -1.22 20.25
N PRO A 15 -0.91 -1.97 19.74
CA PRO A 15 -1.01 -3.42 19.65
C PRO A 15 -0.93 -4.14 21.01
N LYS A 16 -0.50 -3.45 22.08
CA LYS A 16 -0.38 -4.03 23.43
C LYS A 16 -1.66 -3.87 24.27
N CYS A 17 -2.30 -2.70 24.21
CA CYS A 17 -3.44 -2.38 25.06
C CYS A 17 -4.72 -1.97 24.30
N GLY A 18 -4.65 -1.79 22.98
CA GLY A 18 -5.79 -1.40 22.15
C GLY A 18 -6.18 0.08 22.21
N GLY A 19 -5.48 0.91 22.99
CA GLY A 19 -5.75 2.35 23.10
C GLY A 19 -5.35 3.15 21.85
N GLN A 20 -5.93 4.35 21.71
CA GLN A 20 -5.65 5.27 20.61
C GLN A 20 -4.33 6.02 20.82
N MET A 21 -3.40 5.87 19.88
CA MET A 21 -2.15 6.61 19.78
C MET A 21 -2.37 7.94 19.06
N LYS A 22 -1.51 8.93 19.33
CA LYS A 22 -1.51 10.24 18.69
C LYS A 22 -0.15 10.54 18.09
N VAL A 23 -0.13 11.16 16.92
CA VAL A 23 1.11 11.67 16.31
C VAL A 23 1.55 12.91 17.09
N VAL A 24 2.78 12.91 17.59
CA VAL A 24 3.35 14.02 18.37
C VAL A 24 4.23 14.95 17.54
N SER A 25 4.91 14.42 16.52
CA SER A 25 5.82 15.16 15.65
C SER A 25 6.24 14.33 14.43
N PHE A 26 6.73 15.01 13.39
CA PHE A 26 7.42 14.38 12.26
C PHE A 26 8.93 14.56 12.38
N ILE A 27 9.70 13.59 11.87
CA ILE A 27 11.17 13.64 11.82
C ILE A 27 11.56 13.69 10.35
N GLU A 28 12.22 14.76 9.92
CA GLU A 28 12.59 14.97 8.51
C GLU A 28 14.08 14.70 8.22
N GLN A 29 14.92 14.76 9.25
CA GLN A 29 16.37 14.61 9.08
C GLN A 29 16.75 13.14 8.83
N PRO A 30 17.31 12.77 7.66
CA PRO A 30 17.58 11.37 7.32
C PRO A 30 18.58 10.70 8.26
N SER A 31 19.56 11.45 8.76
CA SER A 31 20.55 10.96 9.73
C SER A 31 19.92 10.55 11.06
N VAL A 32 18.94 11.30 11.54
CA VAL A 32 18.19 11.01 12.78
C VAL A 32 17.30 9.79 12.58
N ILE A 33 16.57 9.72 11.47
CA ILE A 33 15.73 8.57 11.11
C ILE A 33 16.58 7.30 11.09
N ARG A 34 17.73 7.34 10.39
CA ARG A 34 18.65 6.20 10.29
C ARG A 34 19.17 5.77 11.67
N ARG A 35 19.52 6.72 12.54
CA ARG A 35 20.02 6.42 13.89
C ARG A 35 18.95 5.74 14.75
N ILE A 36 17.70 6.21 14.71
CA ILE A 36 16.58 5.63 15.46
C ILE A 36 16.29 4.21 14.96
N LEU A 37 16.15 4.03 13.64
CA LEU A 37 15.83 2.72 13.07
C LEU A 37 16.92 1.69 13.35
N LYS A 38 18.21 2.08 13.28
CA LYS A 38 19.32 1.20 13.66
C LYS A 38 19.30 0.82 15.14
N HIS A 39 18.92 1.74 16.03
CA HIS A 39 18.82 1.45 17.45
C HIS A 39 17.69 0.48 17.79
N LEU A 40 16.62 0.48 16.99
CA LEU A 40 15.47 -0.41 17.14
C LEU A 40 15.61 -1.72 16.34
N ASP A 41 16.75 -1.96 15.67
CA ASP A 41 16.97 -3.07 14.75
C ASP A 41 15.92 -3.15 13.61
N LEU A 42 15.39 -2.00 13.19
CA LEU A 42 14.40 -1.85 12.11
C LEU A 42 15.00 -1.32 10.80
N TRP A 43 16.33 -1.12 10.75
CA TRP A 43 16.98 -0.67 9.52
C TRP A 43 17.18 -1.84 8.56
N GLU A 44 16.35 -1.91 7.53
CA GLU A 44 16.52 -2.84 6.41
C GLU A 44 17.27 -2.14 5.27
N ASP A 45 18.20 -2.85 4.64
CA ASP A 45 18.84 -2.34 3.43
C ASP A 45 17.83 -2.23 2.29
N PRO A 46 17.96 -1.22 1.40
CA PRO A 46 17.03 -1.04 0.29
C PRO A 46 16.91 -2.33 -0.51
N ARG A 47 15.68 -2.84 -0.66
CA ARG A 47 15.44 -3.99 -1.53
C ARG A 47 15.85 -3.62 -2.96
N PRO A 48 16.53 -4.52 -3.70
CA PRO A 48 16.81 -4.28 -5.10
C PRO A 48 15.50 -4.03 -5.85
N PRO A 49 15.51 -3.21 -6.91
CA PRO A 49 14.32 -3.00 -7.72
C PRO A 49 13.79 -4.35 -8.23
N PRO A 50 12.45 -4.52 -8.31
CA PRO A 50 11.89 -5.73 -8.90
C PRO A 50 12.42 -5.89 -10.33
N ILE A 51 12.74 -7.13 -10.70
CA ILE A 51 13.15 -7.46 -12.06
C ILE A 51 11.99 -7.11 -13.00
N PRO A 52 12.20 -6.31 -14.05
CA PRO A 52 11.16 -6.02 -15.04
C PRO A 52 10.63 -7.34 -15.62
N LEU A 53 9.33 -7.57 -15.52
CA LEU A 53 8.68 -8.60 -16.32
C LEU A 53 8.69 -8.11 -17.77
N GLU A 54 9.19 -8.92 -18.70
CA GLU A 54 8.99 -8.66 -20.12
C GLU A 54 7.48 -8.64 -20.38
N MET A 55 6.95 -7.45 -20.64
CA MET A 55 5.56 -7.27 -21.02
C MET A 55 5.42 -7.75 -22.46
N VAL A 56 5.01 -9.00 -22.66
CA VAL A 56 4.55 -9.46 -23.97
C VAL A 56 3.17 -8.86 -24.17
N CYS A 57 3.08 -7.77 -24.94
CA CYS A 57 1.80 -7.32 -25.46
C CYS A 57 1.35 -8.35 -26.50
N GLU A 58 0.35 -9.17 -26.17
CA GLU A 58 -0.30 -9.98 -27.20
C GLU A 58 -1.04 -9.04 -28.17
N PRO A 59 -0.73 -9.06 -29.49
CA PRO A 59 -1.27 -8.08 -30.44
C PRO A 59 -2.78 -8.18 -30.68
N ASP A 60 -3.42 -9.28 -30.30
CA ASP A 60 -4.77 -9.65 -30.76
C ASP A 60 -5.81 -9.74 -29.63
N ALA A 61 -5.63 -8.99 -28.54
CA ALA A 61 -6.70 -8.85 -27.56
C ALA A 61 -7.81 -7.98 -28.16
N ASP A 62 -8.84 -8.62 -28.73
CA ASP A 62 -10.07 -7.97 -29.15
C ASP A 62 -10.61 -7.12 -27.99
N TYR A 63 -10.48 -5.81 -28.11
CA TYR A 63 -10.99 -4.87 -27.12
C TYR A 63 -12.51 -4.94 -27.14
N ILE A 64 -13.09 -5.61 -26.14
CA ILE A 64 -14.54 -5.63 -25.91
C ILE A 64 -14.88 -4.37 -25.10
N PRO A 65 -15.62 -3.40 -25.66
CA PRO A 65 -16.07 -2.24 -24.91
C PRO A 65 -16.95 -2.69 -23.74
N TRP A 66 -16.75 -2.07 -22.58
CA TRP A 66 -17.56 -2.31 -21.40
C TRP A 66 -19.02 -1.93 -21.71
N GLN A 67 -19.93 -2.90 -21.73
CA GLN A 67 -21.35 -2.63 -21.90
C GLN A 67 -21.90 -2.14 -20.55
N ASP A 68 -22.25 -0.86 -20.50
CA ASP A 68 -23.00 -0.24 -19.40
C ASP A 68 -24.45 -0.76 -19.41
N ASP A 69 -24.65 -2.05 -19.13
CA ASP A 69 -25.97 -2.57 -18.76
C ASP A 69 -26.12 -2.48 -17.24
N VAL A 70 -26.20 -1.25 -16.73
CA VAL A 70 -26.64 -1.00 -15.35
C VAL A 70 -28.16 -0.84 -15.40
N PRO A 71 -28.95 -1.79 -14.88
CA PRO A 71 -30.41 -1.62 -14.85
C PRO A 71 -30.75 -0.40 -13.99
N GLU A 72 -31.58 0.50 -14.54
CA GLU A 72 -32.11 1.66 -13.83
C GLU A 72 -32.84 1.17 -12.56
N ILE A 73 -32.25 1.43 -11.41
CA ILE A 73 -32.97 1.29 -10.14
C ILE A 73 -33.91 2.48 -10.01
N GLU A 74 -35.21 2.24 -10.18
CA GLU A 74 -36.23 3.26 -9.93
C GLU A 74 -36.16 3.69 -8.46
N VAL A 75 -35.67 4.90 -8.22
CA VAL A 75 -35.72 5.56 -6.91
C VAL A 75 -37.07 6.27 -6.78
N GLY A 76 -37.93 5.69 -5.95
CA GLY A 76 -39.22 6.28 -5.55
C GLY A 76 -39.09 7.47 -4.60
#